data_AF-A0A317ZC70-F1
#
_entry.id   AF-A0A317ZC70-F1
#
_cell.length_a   1.000
_cell.length_b   1.000
_cell.length_c   1.000
_cell.angle_alpha   90.00
_cell.angle_beta   90.00
_cell.angle_gamma   90.00
#
_symmetry.space_group_name_H-M   'P 1'
#
loop_
_entity.id
_entity.type
_entity.pdbx_description
1 polymer ?
#
loop_
_entity_poly.entity_id
_entity_poly.type
_entity_poly.pdbx_seq_one_letter_code
_entity_poly.pdbx_strand_id
1 'polypeptide(L)' 'DERDEATAATTAYGIMKGVHGVRVHNVLMNARLAKTMDALKGYEDGR' A
#
# COMPACT_ATOMS: atom_id res chain seq x y z
N ASP A 1 -10.38 7.86 11.48
CA ASP A 1 -10.97 7.48 10.18
C ASP A 1 -10.46 8.31 9.02
N GLU A 2 -10.80 9.58 8.88
CA GLU A 2 -10.40 10.37 7.68
C GLU A 2 -8.88 10.43 7.42
N ARG A 3 -8.07 10.47 8.48
CA ARG A 3 -6.59 10.43 8.38
C ARG A 3 -6.01 9.05 8.09
N ASP A 4 -6.74 8.00 8.47
CA ASP A 4 -6.31 6.62 8.24
C ASP A 4 -6.45 6.31 6.75
N GLU A 5 -7.55 6.72 6.11
CA GLU A 5 -7.76 6.59 4.67
C GLU A 5 -6.71 7.36 3.85
N ALA A 6 -6.40 8.60 4.24
CA ALA A 6 -5.33 9.37 3.61
C ALA A 6 -3.95 8.71 3.77
N THR A 7 -3.69 8.10 4.93
CA THR A 7 -2.45 7.33 5.18
C THR A 7 -2.41 6.06 4.32
N ALA A 8 -3.54 5.37 4.13
CA ALA A 8 -3.62 4.21 3.25
C ALA A 8 -3.37 4.61 1.79
N ALA A 9 -3.94 5.72 1.31
CA ALA A 9 -3.71 6.22 -0.04
C ALA A 9 -2.23 6.52 -0.32
N THR A 10 -1.55 7.16 0.63
CA THR A 10 -0.10 7.44 0.52
C THR A 10 0.74 6.16 0.59
N THR A 11 0.33 5.15 1.37
CA THR A 11 0.95 3.82 1.37
C THR A 11 0.87 3.13 0.01
N ALA A 12 -0.32 3.11 -0.62
CA ALA A 12 -0.48 2.54 -1.96
C ALA A 12 0.37 3.27 -3.00
N TYR A 13 0.41 4.61 -2.94
CA TYR A 13 1.24 5.41 -3.81
C TYR A 13 2.73 5.09 -3.66
N GLY A 14 3.20 4.92 -2.43
CA GLY A 14 4.57 4.50 -2.13
C GLY A 14 4.92 3.14 -2.76
N ILE A 15 4.05 2.14 -2.60
CA ILE A 15 4.27 0.79 -3.14
C ILE A 15 4.38 0.80 -4.67
N MET A 16 3.49 1.54 -5.35
CA MET A 16 3.55 1.73 -6.81
C MET A 16 4.87 2.38 -7.24
N LYS A 17 5.39 3.34 -6.46
CA LYS A 17 6.70 3.98 -6.73
C LYS A 17 7.92 3.13 -6.36
N GLY A 18 7.73 1.92 -5.80
CA GLY A 18 8.83 1.02 -5.42
C GLY A 18 9.33 1.19 -3.99
N VAL A 19 8.53 1.78 -3.10
CA VAL A 19 8.83 1.83 -1.67
C VAL A 19 8.63 0.44 -1.05
N HIS A 20 9.64 -0.05 -0.34
CA HIS A 20 9.65 -1.40 0.25
C HIS A 20 9.07 -1.47 1.68
N GLY A 21 8.72 -0.34 2.28
CA GLY A 21 8.14 -0.32 3.63
C GLY A 21 7.52 1.02 4.02
N VAL A 22 6.45 0.96 4.82
CA VAL A 22 5.72 2.12 5.36
C VAL A 22 5.57 2.00 6.88
N ARG A 23 5.66 3.12 7.60
CA ARG A 23 5.48 3.18 9.06
C ARG A 23 4.17 3.88 9.38
N VAL A 24 3.22 3.13 9.92
CA VAL A 24 1.85 3.60 10.17
C VAL A 24 1.35 3.15 11.55
N HIS A 25 0.37 3.86 12.09
CA HIS A 25 -0.29 3.50 13.35
C HIS A 25 -1.34 2.40 13.15
N ASN A 26 -2.12 2.48 12.06
CA ASN A 26 -3.11 1.47 11.72
C ASN A 26 -2.49 0.37 10.83
N VAL A 27 -1.93 -0.64 11.49
CA VAL A 27 -1.19 -1.73 10.84
C VAL A 27 -2.09 -2.64 10.01
N LEU A 28 -3.27 -3.02 10.54
CA LEU A 28 -4.15 -3.99 9.90
C LEU A 28 -4.65 -3.50 8.53
N MET A 29 -5.07 -2.25 8.46
CA MET A 29 -5.59 -1.65 7.22
C MET A 29 -4.51 -1.53 6.16
N ASN A 30 -3.34 -1.02 6.52
CA ASN A 30 -2.23 -0.86 5.57
C ASN A 30 -1.65 -2.20 5.12
N ALA A 31 -1.63 -3.23 5.98
CA ALA A 31 -1.17 -4.56 5.61
C ALA A 31 -2.08 -5.22 4.57
N ARG A 32 -3.41 -5.04 4.67
CA ARG A 32 -4.36 -5.52 3.65
C ARG A 32 -4.13 -4.80 2.34
N LEU A 33 -4.10 -3.47 2.37
CA LEU A 33 -3.88 -2.63 1.20
C LEU A 33 -2.55 -2.94 0.50
N ALA A 34 -1.48 -3.13 1.27
CA ALA A 34 -0.16 -3.47 0.76
C ALA A 34 -0.16 -4.81 0.02
N LYS A 35 -0.82 -5.84 0.56
CA LYS A 35 -0.97 -7.14 -0.12
C LYS A 35 -1.75 -7.03 -1.43
N THR A 36 -2.83 -6.25 -1.46
CA THR A 36 -3.61 -6.05 -2.69
C THR A 36 -2.82 -5.30 -3.74
N MET A 37 -2.07 -4.27 -3.34
CA MET A 37 -1.22 -3.47 -4.23
C MET A 37 -0.01 -4.25 -4.75
N ASP A 38 0.60 -5.09 -3.91
CA ASP A 38 1.70 -5.97 -4.31
C ASP A 38 1.24 -7.03 -5.32
N ALA A 39 0.04 -7.61 -5.10
CA ALA A 39 -0.58 -8.49 -6.09
C ALA A 39 -0.82 -7.78 -7.43
N LEU A 40 -1.40 -6.57 -7.41
CA LEU A 40 -1.64 -5.77 -8.62
C LEU A 40 -0.34 -5.42 -9.37
N LYS A 41 0.70 -5.02 -8.64
CA LYS A 41 2.01 -4.71 -9.22
C LYS A 41 2.69 -5.95 -9.80
N GLY A 42 2.61 -7.09 -9.11
CA GLY A 42 3.09 -8.37 -9.64
C GLY A 42 2.36 -8.81 -10.92
N TYR A 43 1.10 -8.41 -11.11
CA TYR A 43 0.39 -8.60 -12.39
C TYR A 43 0.84 -7.63 -13.49
N GLU A 44 1.29 -6.42 -13.17
CA GLU A 44 1.84 -5.46 -14.14
C GLU A 44 3.25 -5.87 -14.60
N ASP A 45 4.13 -6.26 -13.68
CA ASP A 45 5.52 -6.68 -14.01
C ASP A 45 5.58 -8.02 -14.75
N GLY A 46 4.50 -8.81 -14.73
CA GLY A 46 4.38 -10.10 -15.42
C GLY A 46 3.79 -10.05 -16.83
N ARG A 47 3.51 -8.85 -17.38
CA ARG A 47 3.16 -8.63 -18.79
C ARG A 47 4.32 -8.04 -19.57
#